data_AF-A0A291IS81-F1
#
_entry.id   AF-A0A291IS81-F1
#
_cell.length_a   1.000
_cell.length_b   1.000
_cell.length_c   1.000
_cell.angle_alpha   90.00
_cell.angle_beta   90.00
_cell.angle_gamma   90.00
#
_symmetry.space_group_name_H-M   'P 1'
#
loop_
_entity.id
_entity.type
_entity.pdbx_description
1 polymer ?
#
loop_
_entity_poly.entity_id
_entity_poly.type
_entity_poly.pdbx_seq_one_letter_code
_entity_poly.pdbx_strand_id
1 'polypeptide(L)'
;MAKNMEHYTEAWDNAPTIEGKDPNKTRKCPVCGQELHRYEYCQNGKNPMGWDVEHINGKQRDDTPSNLVAVHHKCNETKPKLLFCDHITQKIDDANAKK
;
A
#
# COMPACT_ATOMS: atom_id res chain seq x y z
N MET A 1 9.24 -22.67 1.67
CA MET A 1 8.15 -21.81 2.16
C MET A 1 8.33 -20.44 1.52
N ALA A 2 7.59 -20.12 0.47
CA ALA A 2 7.80 -18.90 -0.34
C ALA A 2 6.47 -18.22 -0.73
N LYS A 3 5.37 -18.49 -0.02
CA LYS A 3 4.04 -17.96 -0.36
C LYS A 3 3.78 -16.52 0.09
N ASN A 4 4.67 -15.91 0.87
CA ASN A 4 4.41 -14.57 1.43
C ASN A 4 5.16 -13.45 0.69
N MET A 5 6.29 -13.71 0.02
CA MET A 5 7.18 -12.66 -0.49
C MET A 5 6.67 -11.97 -1.77
N GLU A 6 5.95 -12.71 -2.61
CA GLU A 6 5.42 -12.22 -3.90
C GLU A 6 4.37 -11.11 -3.69
N HIS A 7 3.47 -11.34 -2.74
CA HIS A 7 2.37 -10.42 -2.42
C HIS A 7 2.87 -9.05 -1.90
N TYR A 8 4.02 -8.99 -1.22
CA TYR A 8 4.60 -7.71 -0.77
C TYR A 8 5.13 -6.86 -1.92
N THR A 9 5.75 -7.49 -2.92
CA THR A 9 6.31 -6.75 -4.07
C THR A 9 5.19 -6.16 -4.90
N GLU A 10 4.16 -6.96 -5.18
CA GLU A 10 3.01 -6.52 -5.98
C GLU A 10 2.19 -5.45 -5.24
N ALA A 11 1.99 -5.60 -3.93
CA ALA A 11 1.36 -4.58 -3.10
C ALA A 11 2.13 -3.24 -3.10
N TRP A 12 3.46 -3.30 -3.06
CA TRP A 12 4.31 -2.11 -3.17
C TRP A 12 4.16 -1.44 -4.55
N ASP A 13 4.14 -2.24 -5.62
CA ASP A 13 4.08 -1.72 -6.98
C ASP A 13 2.73 -1.09 -7.31
N ASN A 14 1.65 -1.57 -6.69
CA ASN A 14 0.31 -0.98 -6.75
C ASN A 14 0.17 0.33 -5.96
N ALA A 15 1.07 0.63 -5.03
CA ALA A 15 1.04 1.89 -4.31
C ALA A 15 1.41 3.07 -5.24
N PRO A 16 0.73 4.22 -5.16
CA PRO A 16 1.00 5.33 -6.05
C PRO A 16 2.45 5.83 -5.97
N THR A 17 3.00 6.25 -7.11
CA THR A 17 4.33 6.87 -7.17
C THR A 17 4.29 8.32 -6.68
N ILE A 18 5.44 8.84 -6.24
CA ILE A 18 5.60 10.26 -5.91
C ILE A 18 6.50 10.90 -6.97
N GLU A 19 6.04 12.00 -7.56
CA GLU A 19 6.81 12.73 -8.55
C GLU A 19 8.15 13.20 -7.96
N GLY A 20 9.24 13.02 -8.71
CA GLY A 20 10.60 13.37 -8.27
C GLY A 20 11.23 12.44 -7.23
N LYS A 21 10.60 11.30 -6.89
CA LYS A 21 11.15 10.28 -5.99
C LYS A 21 11.35 8.94 -6.70
N ASP A 22 12.28 8.13 -6.21
CA ASP A 22 12.55 6.79 -6.72
C ASP A 22 11.44 5.81 -6.27
N PRO A 23 10.61 5.27 -7.19
CA PRO A 23 9.50 4.38 -6.84
C PRO A 23 9.94 3.04 -6.25
N ASN A 24 11.21 2.67 -6.40
CA ASN A 24 11.77 1.46 -5.78
C ASN A 24 12.14 1.67 -4.31
N LYS A 25 12.23 2.92 -3.86
CA LYS A 25 12.59 3.29 -2.48
C LYS A 25 11.43 3.93 -1.74
N THR A 26 10.62 4.69 -2.47
CA THR A 26 9.55 5.50 -1.90
C THR A 26 8.28 5.40 -2.74
N ARG A 27 7.15 5.17 -2.09
CA ARG A 27 5.81 5.23 -2.68
C ARG A 27 4.94 6.17 -1.85
N LYS A 28 3.71 6.39 -2.27
CA LYS A 28 2.72 7.18 -1.55
C LYS A 28 1.72 6.26 -0.90
N CYS A 29 1.44 6.44 0.38
CA CYS A 29 0.33 5.75 1.02
C CYS A 29 -0.99 6.23 0.39
N PRO A 30 -1.80 5.35 -0.22
CA PRO A 30 -3.06 5.78 -0.84
C PRO A 30 -4.10 6.25 0.18
N VAL A 31 -3.95 5.87 1.47
CA VAL A 31 -4.87 6.26 2.53
C VAL A 31 -4.64 7.70 2.97
N CYS A 32 -3.43 8.01 3.46
CA CYS A 32 -3.09 9.32 4.03
C CYS A 32 -2.34 10.26 3.08
N GLY A 33 -1.88 9.76 1.93
CA GLY A 33 -1.12 10.53 0.95
C GLY A 33 0.33 10.86 1.34
N GLN A 34 0.82 10.35 2.47
CA GLN A 34 2.21 10.57 2.93
C GLN A 34 3.18 9.56 2.29
N GLU A 35 4.48 9.85 2.37
CA GLU A 35 5.55 8.98 1.87
C GLU A 35 5.58 7.65 2.63
N LEU A 36 5.69 6.55 1.87
CA LEU A 36 5.99 5.20 2.32
C LEU A 36 7.42 4.89 1.91
N HIS A 37 8.23 4.33 2.80
CA HIS A 37 9.58 3.86 2.48
C HIS A 37 9.62 2.34 2.38
N ARG A 38 10.26 1.80 1.33
CA ARG A 38 10.23 0.36 1.03
C ARG A 38 10.86 -0.47 2.14
N TYR A 39 11.96 0.06 2.67
CA TYR A 39 12.77 -0.56 3.70
C TYR A 39 13.02 0.47 4.82
N GLU A 40 11.96 0.86 5.53
CA GLU A 40 12.14 1.52 6.82
C GLU A 40 12.06 0.48 7.92
N TYR A 41 13.20 0.21 8.57
CA TYR A 41 13.23 -0.61 9.77
C TYR A 41 12.39 0.09 10.84
N CYS A 42 11.17 -0.40 11.13
CA CYS A 42 10.48 -0.01 12.34
C CYS A 42 11.37 -0.36 13.53
N GLN A 43 11.66 0.62 14.40
CA GLN A 43 12.55 0.51 15.56
C GLN A 43 12.25 -0.67 16.51
N ASN A 44 11.09 -1.33 16.35
CA ASN A 44 10.63 -2.42 17.20
C ASN A 44 10.76 -3.83 16.58
N GLY A 45 11.40 -4.00 15.40
CA GLY A 45 11.73 -5.32 14.84
C GLY A 45 10.57 -6.23 14.47
N LYS A 46 9.31 -5.78 14.60
CA LYS A 46 8.10 -6.56 14.32
C LYS A 46 7.64 -6.53 12.86
N ASN A 47 8.07 -5.53 12.09
CA ASN A 47 7.79 -5.45 10.66
C ASN A 47 9.04 -4.90 9.94
N PRO A 48 9.72 -5.70 9.10
CA PRO A 48 10.97 -5.30 8.45
C PRO A 48 10.78 -4.21 7.39
N MET A 49 9.55 -3.96 6.95
CA MET A 49 9.25 -3.03 5.86
C MET A 49 8.69 -1.67 6.35
N GLY A 50 8.12 -1.62 7.56
CA GLY A 50 7.51 -0.39 8.11
C GLY A 50 6.09 -0.10 7.58
N TRP A 51 5.55 -0.98 6.73
CA TRP A 51 4.23 -0.88 6.11
C TRP A 51 3.57 -2.26 6.01
N ASP A 52 2.24 -2.26 5.84
CA ASP A 52 1.42 -3.46 5.74
C ASP A 52 0.85 -3.61 4.33
N VAL A 53 0.45 -4.85 4.01
CA VAL A 53 -0.33 -5.18 2.83
C VAL A 53 -1.81 -5.10 3.17
N GLU A 54 -2.58 -4.48 2.28
CA GLU A 54 -4.02 -4.32 2.43
C GLU A 54 -4.74 -4.52 1.10
N HIS A 55 -6.02 -4.91 1.14
CA HIS A 55 -6.85 -5.00 -0.06
C HIS A 55 -7.23 -3.63 -0.63
N ILE A 56 -7.02 -3.40 -1.93
CA ILE A 56 -7.46 -2.18 -2.64
C ILE A 56 -8.98 -2.06 -2.59
N ASN A 57 -9.68 -3.16 -2.93
CA ASN A 57 -11.12 -3.27 -2.89
C ASN A 57 -11.56 -4.14 -1.71
N GLY A 58 -11.91 -3.52 -0.58
CA GLY A 58 -12.36 -4.24 0.61
C GLY A 58 -13.71 -4.98 0.48
N LYS A 59 -14.46 -4.78 -0.63
CA LYS A 59 -15.66 -5.58 -0.94
C LYS A 59 -15.30 -6.95 -1.52
N GLN A 60 -14.15 -7.06 -2.18
CA GLN A 60 -13.63 -8.32 -2.72
C GLN A 60 -12.44 -8.73 -1.84
N ARG A 61 -12.69 -9.64 -0.90
CA ARG A 61 -11.66 -10.17 0.02
C ARG A 61 -10.88 -11.30 -0.64
N ASP A 62 -10.35 -11.04 -1.82
CA ASP A 62 -9.46 -11.94 -2.52
C ASP A 62 -8.03 -11.45 -2.39
N ASP A 63 -7.12 -12.37 -2.08
CA ASP A 63 -5.69 -12.09 -1.98
C ASP A 63 -5.01 -12.07 -3.36
N THR A 64 -5.74 -11.70 -4.42
CA THR A 64 -5.10 -11.56 -5.73
C THR A 64 -4.15 -10.38 -5.70
N PRO A 65 -2.96 -10.49 -6.30
CA PRO A 65 -1.99 -9.42 -6.20
C PRO A 65 -2.45 -8.07 -6.77
N SER A 66 -3.31 -8.09 -7.78
CA SER A 66 -3.96 -6.90 -8.34
C SER A 66 -4.89 -6.17 -7.37
N ASN A 67 -5.30 -6.85 -6.29
CA ASN A 67 -6.14 -6.30 -5.24
C ASN A 67 -5.35 -5.98 -3.98
N LEU A 68 -4.01 -6.01 -3.98
CA LEU A 68 -3.20 -5.73 -2.80
C LEU A 68 -2.45 -4.39 -2.96
N VAL A 69 -2.29 -3.63 -1.87
CA VAL A 69 -1.56 -2.35 -1.86
C VAL A 69 -0.81 -2.13 -0.56
N ALA A 70 0.35 -1.48 -0.65
CA ALA A 70 1.14 -1.08 0.50
C ALA A 70 0.55 0.15 1.20
N VAL A 71 0.41 0.08 2.52
CA VAL A 71 -0.14 1.14 3.37
C VAL A 71 0.63 1.25 4.68
N HIS A 72 0.68 2.44 5.28
CA HIS A 72 1.25 2.58 6.62
C HIS A 72 0.52 1.69 7.63
N HIS A 73 1.27 1.06 8.54
CA HIS A 73 0.72 0.22 9.60
C HIS A 73 -0.34 0.97 10.43
N LYS A 74 -0.04 2.19 10.88
CA LYS A 74 -1.01 3.05 11.58
C LYS A 74 -2.25 3.31 10.74
N CYS A 75 -2.05 3.62 9.45
CA CYS A 75 -3.16 3.82 8.55
C CYS A 75 -3.97 2.56 8.36
N ASN A 76 -3.41 1.36 8.59
CA ASN A 76 -4.07 0.05 8.60
C ASN A 76 -4.90 -0.20 9.86
N GLU A 77 -4.33 0.10 11.02
CA GLU A 77 -5.01 -0.12 12.30
C GLU A 77 -6.17 0.86 12.53
N THR A 78 -6.02 2.13 12.14
CA THR A 78 -7.00 3.18 12.45
C THR A 78 -8.16 3.28 11.45
N LYS A 79 -8.27 2.34 10.51
CA LYS A 79 -9.27 2.41 9.43
C LYS A 79 -10.68 2.11 9.95
N PRO A 80 -11.68 2.96 9.71
CA PRO A 80 -13.06 2.50 9.73
C PRO A 80 -13.30 1.56 8.54
N LYS A 81 -13.90 0.38 8.79
CA LYS A 81 -14.24 -0.67 7.80
C LYS A 81 -14.96 -0.16 6.52
N LEU A 82 -15.50 1.05 6.53
CA LEU A 82 -16.36 1.63 5.50
C LEU A 82 -15.64 2.47 4.42
N LEU A 83 -14.34 2.80 4.58
CA LEU A 83 -13.62 3.64 3.61
C LEU A 83 -13.15 2.91 2.33
N PHE A 84 -13.31 1.58 2.26
CA PHE A 84 -12.75 0.75 1.18
C PHE A 84 -13.59 0.63 -0.08
N CYS A 85 -14.85 1.06 -0.05
CA CYS A 85 -15.75 0.75 -1.14
C CYS A 85 -15.43 1.51 -2.43
N ASP A 86 -14.87 2.72 -2.33
CA ASP A 86 -14.66 3.62 -3.49
C ASP A 86 -13.40 4.52 -3.38
N HIS A 87 -12.79 4.69 -2.20
CA HIS A 87 -11.84 5.79 -1.97
C HIS A 87 -10.36 5.46 -2.29
N ILE A 88 -9.92 4.20 -2.15
CA ILE A 88 -8.54 3.80 -2.49
C ILE A 88 -8.39 3.63 -4.00
N THR A 89 -9.33 2.93 -4.64
CA THR A 89 -9.37 2.77 -6.10
C THR A 89 -9.36 4.13 -6.80
N GLN A 90 -10.26 5.04 -6.41
CA GLN A 90 -10.30 6.40 -6.97
C GLN A 90 -8.98 7.16 -6.79
N LYS A 91 -8.31 7.04 -5.63
CA LYS A 91 -7.03 7.70 -5.38
C LYS A 91 -5.87 7.11 -6.15
N ILE A 92 -5.89 5.80 -6.42
CA ILE A 92 -4.90 5.13 -7.27
C ILE A 92 -5.14 5.55 -8.73
N ASP A 93 -6.38 5.53 -9.19
CA ASP A 93 -6.76 5.98 -10.54
C ASP A 93 -6.42 7.46 -10.76
N ASP A 94 -6.78 8.36 -9.82
CA ASP A 94 -6.45 9.79 -9.88
C ASP A 94 -4.92 10.05 -9.86
N ALA A 95 -4.15 9.19 -9.19
CA ALA A 95 -2.69 9.29 -9.17
C ALA A 95 -2.06 8.76 -10.47
N ASN A 96 -2.69 7.80 -11.14
CA ASN A 96 -2.23 7.24 -12.40
C ASN A 96 -2.69 8.05 -13.62
N ALA A 97 -3.85 8.72 -13.55
CA ALA A 97 -4.42 9.54 -14.62
C ALA A 97 -3.71 10.88 -14.84
N LYS A 98 -2.80 11.28 -13.95
CA LYS A 98 -1.99 12.52 -14.07
C LYS A 98 -0.62 12.31 -14.74
N LYS A 99 -0.41 11.16 -15.38
CA LYS A 99 0.80 10.84 -16.16
C LYS A 99 0.60 11.10 -17.64
#